data_AF-A0A1G3WMW2-F1
#
_entry.id   AF-A0A1G3WMW2-F1
#
_cell.length_a   1.000
_cell.length_b   1.000
_cell.length_c   1.000
_cell.angle_alpha   90.00
_cell.angle_beta   90.00
_cell.angle_gamma   90.00
#
_symmetry.space_group_name_H-M   'P 1'
#
loop_
_entity.id
_entity.type
_entity.pdbx_description
1 polymer ?
#
loop_
_entity_poly.entity_id
_entity_poly.type
_entity_poly.pdbx_seq_one_letter_code
_entity_poly.pdbx_strand_id
1 'polypeptide(L)'
;MNISELIKQVHQNAKDHGWWDEPRSMAELLCLIHSEVSEALEEDRNHKEPNKTYYSGKYTSKLGDGTPSFEIIAFGSVPGKAIMPPDIDTNPTIDITKPEGIPSELADIVIRVMDICGYHGIDLEAAIAEKMEYNRTRPMRHGGKKL
;
A
#
# COMPACT_ATOMS: atom_id res chain seq x y z
N MET A 1 -18.44 -7.16 3.60
CA MET A 1 -17.22 -7.82 3.10
C MET A 1 -16.50 -8.42 4.28
N ASN A 2 -16.26 -9.73 4.28
CA ASN A 2 -15.42 -10.40 5.29
C ASN A 2 -13.97 -10.56 4.77
N ILE A 3 -13.07 -11.08 5.62
CA ILE A 3 -11.65 -11.26 5.27
C ILE A 3 -11.51 -12.22 4.09
N SER A 4 -12.27 -13.32 4.11
CA SER A 4 -12.26 -14.32 3.05
C SER A 4 -12.66 -13.77 1.67
N GLU A 5 -13.66 -12.88 1.62
CA GLU A 5 -14.09 -12.18 0.40
C GLU A 5 -13.04 -11.19 -0.09
N LEU A 6 -12.39 -10.47 0.84
CA LEU A 6 -11.34 -9.51 0.50
C LEU A 6 -10.10 -10.20 -0.05
N ILE A 7 -9.68 -11.34 0.51
CA ILE A 7 -8.58 -12.16 -0.01
C ILE A 7 -8.83 -12.56 -1.47
N LYS A 8 -10.06 -13.00 -1.79
CA LYS A 8 -10.44 -13.36 -3.16
C LYS A 8 -10.33 -12.17 -4.10
N GLN A 9 -10.79 -10.98 -3.69
CA GLN A 9 -10.71 -9.77 -4.50
C GLN A 9 -9.27 -9.32 -4.72
N VAL A 10 -8.47 -9.27 -3.65
CA VAL A 10 -7.05 -8.90 -3.70
C VAL A 10 -6.28 -9.83 -4.63
N HIS A 11 -6.42 -11.14 -4.44
CA HIS A 11 -5.69 -12.12 -5.25
C HIS A 11 -6.18 -12.14 -6.70
N GLN A 12 -7.49 -11.94 -6.94
CA GLN A 12 -7.99 -11.81 -8.31
C GLN A 12 -7.41 -10.57 -8.99
N ASN A 13 -7.38 -9.42 -8.31
CA ASN A 13 -6.79 -8.21 -8.84
C ASN A 13 -5.29 -8.39 -9.16
N ALA A 14 -4.52 -9.09 -8.29
CA ALA A 14 -3.12 -9.39 -8.57
C ALA A 14 -2.94 -10.24 -9.83
N LYS A 15 -3.77 -11.28 -10.02
CA LYS A 15 -3.77 -12.10 -11.24
C LYS A 15 -4.14 -11.30 -12.49
N ASP A 16 -5.16 -10.45 -12.40
CA ASP A 16 -5.62 -9.64 -13.54
C ASP A 16 -4.53 -8.65 -14.02
N HIS A 17 -3.57 -8.32 -13.15
CA HIS A 17 -2.40 -7.48 -13.46
C HIS A 17 -1.12 -8.29 -13.76
N GLY A 18 -1.22 -9.61 -13.96
CA GLY A 18 -0.10 -10.46 -14.36
C GLY A 18 0.94 -10.76 -13.27
N TRP A 19 0.65 -10.45 -12.00
CA TRP A 19 1.62 -10.67 -10.91
C TRP A 19 1.95 -12.14 -10.66
N TRP A 20 1.11 -13.05 -11.16
CA TRP A 20 1.19 -14.50 -11.00
C TRP A 20 1.34 -15.25 -12.33
N ASP A 21 1.77 -14.56 -13.40
CA ASP A 21 2.09 -15.20 -14.69
C ASP A 21 3.26 -16.19 -14.57
N GLU A 22 4.18 -15.93 -13.63
CA GLU A 22 5.29 -16.79 -13.25
C GLU A 22 5.23 -17.12 -11.75
N PRO A 23 5.61 -18.35 -11.35
CA PRO A 23 5.61 -18.74 -9.95
C PRO A 23 6.69 -17.98 -9.15
N ARG A 24 6.34 -17.60 -7.92
CA ARG A 24 7.27 -16.97 -6.96
C ARG A 24 7.47 -17.87 -5.76
N SER A 25 8.68 -17.84 -5.20
CA SER A 25 8.99 -18.49 -3.94
C SER A 25 8.40 -17.73 -2.76
N MET A 26 8.17 -18.44 -1.64
CA MET A 26 7.75 -17.80 -0.38
C MET A 26 8.75 -16.72 0.07
N ALA A 27 10.04 -16.90 -0.17
CA ALA A 27 11.07 -15.92 0.21
C ALA A 27 10.89 -14.60 -0.55
N GLU A 28 10.64 -14.65 -1.85
CA GLU A 28 10.37 -13.45 -2.66
C GLU A 28 9.10 -12.74 -2.19
N LEU A 29 8.04 -13.49 -1.90
CA LEU A 29 6.78 -12.94 -1.40
C LEU A 29 6.95 -12.25 -0.03
N LEU A 30 7.73 -12.85 0.87
CA LEU A 30 8.05 -12.24 2.17
C LEU A 30 8.91 -10.97 1.99
N CYS A 31 9.85 -10.97 1.05
CA CYS A 31 10.63 -9.78 0.73
C CYS A 31 9.76 -8.61 0.24
N LEU A 32 8.68 -8.89 -0.51
CA LEU A 32 7.70 -7.85 -0.89
C LEU A 32 6.95 -7.29 0.31
N ILE A 33 6.61 -8.10 1.32
CA ILE A 33 6.05 -7.55 2.56
C ILE A 33 7.06 -6.65 3.25
N HIS A 34 8.33 -7.05 3.28
CA HIS A 34 9.40 -6.23 3.87
C HIS A 34 9.61 -4.89 3.16
N SER A 35 9.37 -4.79 1.85
CA SER A 35 9.43 -3.48 1.17
C SER A 35 8.32 -2.55 1.66
N GLU A 36 7.07 -3.02 1.79
CA GLU A 36 5.96 -2.18 2.30
C GLU A 36 6.21 -1.73 3.76
N VAL A 37 6.81 -2.60 4.60
CA VAL A 37 7.25 -2.21 5.95
C VAL A 37 8.32 -1.12 5.91
N SER A 38 9.19 -1.14 4.91
CA SER A 38 10.25 -0.14 4.75
C SER A 38 9.67 1.18 4.25
N GLU A 39 8.69 1.14 3.35
CA GLU A 39 7.93 2.33 2.90
C GLU A 39 7.19 2.97 4.08
N ALA A 40 6.53 2.18 4.94
CA ALA A 40 5.90 2.68 6.16
C ALA A 40 6.92 3.35 7.12
N LEU A 41 8.13 2.81 7.23
CA LEU A 41 9.21 3.39 8.03
C LEU A 41 9.75 4.69 7.41
N GLU A 42 9.85 4.76 6.09
CA GLU A 42 10.24 5.98 5.39
C GLU A 42 9.20 7.09 5.60
N GLU A 43 7.92 6.75 5.56
CA GLU A 43 6.82 7.65 5.89
C GLU A 43 6.91 8.17 7.33
N ASP A 44 7.16 7.30 8.32
CA ASP A 44 7.38 7.73 9.72
C ASP A 44 8.59 8.65 9.90
N ARG A 45 9.68 8.39 9.17
CA ARG A 45 10.89 9.23 9.24
C ARG A 45 10.70 10.60 8.63
N ASN A 46 9.89 10.70 7.58
CA ASN A 46 9.73 11.93 6.79
C ASN A 46 8.51 12.74 7.25
N HIS A 47 7.52 12.12 7.87
CA HIS A 47 6.26 12.75 8.26
C HIS A 47 6.05 12.77 9.78
N LYS A 48 5.39 13.84 10.27
CA LYS A 48 5.20 14.06 11.71
C LYS A 48 3.91 13.44 12.26
N GLU A 49 3.01 12.97 11.40
CA GLU A 49 1.65 12.55 11.78
C GLU A 49 1.33 11.15 11.26
N PRO A 50 1.36 10.11 12.12
CA PRO A 50 1.17 8.73 11.69
C PRO A 50 -0.20 8.38 11.10
N ASN A 51 -1.23 9.18 11.38
CA ASN A 51 -2.59 8.95 10.89
C ASN A 51 -2.95 9.83 9.68
N LYS A 52 -1.96 10.46 9.04
CA LYS A 52 -2.18 11.34 7.91
C LYS A 52 -2.07 10.54 6.60
N THR A 53 -3.08 10.67 5.77
CA THR A 53 -3.06 10.23 4.37
C THR A 53 -2.96 11.46 3.47
N TYR A 54 -2.15 11.36 2.44
CA TYR A 54 -2.08 12.33 1.36
C TYR A 54 -2.13 11.60 0.02
N TYR A 55 -2.20 12.34 -1.07
CA TYR A 55 -2.35 11.78 -2.41
C TYR A 55 -1.27 12.28 -3.32
N SER A 56 -0.66 11.37 -4.07
CA SER A 56 0.32 11.68 -5.11
C SER A 56 -0.26 11.42 -6.50
N GLY A 57 0.32 12.08 -7.49
CA GLY A 57 0.02 11.88 -8.89
C GLY A 57 1.14 12.41 -9.77
N LYS A 58 1.22 11.89 -10.98
CA LYS A 58 2.26 12.26 -11.95
C LYS A 58 1.66 13.11 -13.05
N TYR A 59 2.34 14.20 -13.37
CA TYR A 59 2.01 15.05 -14.49
C TYR A 59 3.15 15.08 -15.49
N THR A 60 2.86 14.75 -16.74
CA THR A 60 3.81 14.87 -17.83
C THR A 60 3.51 16.13 -18.62
N SER A 61 4.37 17.13 -18.51
CA SER A 61 4.35 18.29 -19.39
C SER A 61 4.69 17.86 -20.82
N LYS A 62 4.11 18.54 -21.81
CA LYS A 62 4.38 18.30 -23.24
C LYS A 62 4.94 19.57 -23.88
N LEU A 63 5.93 19.42 -24.75
CA LEU A 63 6.38 20.42 -25.70
C LEU A 63 5.27 20.74 -26.72
N GLY A 64 5.42 21.84 -27.46
CA GLY A 64 4.43 22.27 -28.45
C GLY A 64 4.18 21.29 -29.60
N ASP A 65 5.07 20.34 -29.82
CA ASP A 65 4.94 19.23 -30.78
C ASP A 65 4.28 17.97 -30.16
N GLY A 66 3.88 18.03 -28.89
CA GLY A 66 3.30 16.93 -28.13
C GLY A 66 4.32 15.98 -27.48
N THR A 67 5.62 16.21 -27.69
CA THR A 67 6.70 15.41 -27.08
C THR A 67 6.72 15.63 -25.56
N PRO A 68 6.77 14.57 -24.72
CA PRO A 68 6.94 14.72 -23.27
C PRO A 68 8.21 15.51 -22.92
N SER A 69 8.09 16.55 -22.09
CA SER A 69 9.24 17.38 -21.67
C SER A 69 9.78 16.98 -20.30
N PHE A 70 8.95 16.94 -19.27
CA PHE A 70 9.35 16.58 -17.91
C PHE A 70 8.18 16.04 -17.10
N GLU A 71 8.46 15.07 -16.21
CA GLU A 71 7.53 14.53 -15.23
C GLU A 71 7.63 15.31 -13.92
N ILE A 72 6.49 15.76 -13.41
CA ILE A 72 6.36 16.40 -12.10
C ILE A 72 5.54 15.47 -11.22
N ILE A 73 5.99 15.28 -9.97
CA ILE A 73 5.17 14.64 -8.94
C ILE A 73 4.42 15.74 -8.20
N ALA A 74 3.09 15.63 -8.19
CA ALA A 74 2.20 16.52 -7.48
C ALA A 74 1.62 15.82 -6.26
N PHE A 75 1.40 16.61 -5.20
CA PHE A 75 0.83 16.13 -3.95
C PHE A 75 -0.40 16.95 -3.57
N GLY A 76 -1.35 16.33 -2.88
CA GLY A 76 -2.48 17.02 -2.28
C GLY A 76 -3.10 16.26 -1.10
N SER A 77 -3.96 16.94 -0.35
CA SER A 77 -4.59 16.39 0.85
C SER A 77 -5.91 15.66 0.58
N VAL A 78 -6.45 15.76 -0.65
CA VAL A 78 -7.68 15.09 -1.07
C VAL A 78 -7.49 14.49 -2.46
N PRO A 79 -8.15 13.36 -2.79
CA PRO A 79 -8.10 12.79 -4.13
C PRO A 79 -8.56 13.78 -5.20
N GLY A 80 -7.92 13.73 -6.37
CA GLY A 80 -8.37 14.40 -7.59
C GLY A 80 -8.09 15.90 -7.69
N LYS A 81 -7.37 16.52 -6.74
CA LYS A 81 -6.99 17.95 -6.81
C LYS A 81 -5.62 18.24 -6.22
N ALA A 82 -4.62 18.47 -7.08
CA ALA A 82 -3.38 19.15 -6.69
C ALA A 82 -3.42 20.64 -7.07
N ILE A 83 -2.89 21.52 -6.21
CA ILE A 83 -2.64 22.92 -6.54
C ILE A 83 -1.16 23.02 -6.96
N MET A 84 -0.91 23.34 -8.23
CA MET A 84 0.45 23.65 -8.70
C MET A 84 0.89 25.05 -8.26
N PRO A 85 2.20 25.29 -8.07
CA PRO A 85 2.72 26.64 -7.85
C PRO A 85 2.30 27.58 -8.98
N PRO A 86 2.01 28.86 -8.68
CA PRO A 86 1.45 29.83 -9.64
C PRO A 86 2.35 30.14 -10.85
N ASP A 87 3.60 29.70 -10.83
CA ASP A 87 4.63 30.02 -11.83
C ASP A 87 4.66 29.01 -13.01
N ILE A 88 3.79 28.00 -12.98
CA ILE A 88 3.65 26.99 -14.05
C ILE A 88 2.29 27.20 -14.72
N ASP A 89 2.30 27.58 -16.00
CA ASP A 89 1.11 27.70 -16.84
C ASP A 89 0.40 26.33 -16.96
N THR A 90 -0.53 26.05 -16.05
CA THR A 90 -1.06 24.69 -15.78
C THR A 90 -2.58 24.63 -15.90
N ASN A 91 -3.08 24.92 -17.09
CA ASN A 91 -4.41 24.45 -17.45
C ASN A 91 -4.41 22.94 -17.84
N PRO A 92 -3.79 22.06 -17.02
CA PRO A 92 -4.45 20.81 -16.69
C PRO A 92 -4.53 20.57 -15.19
N THR A 93 -5.68 20.05 -14.77
CA THR A 93 -5.88 19.46 -13.45
C THR A 93 -5.04 18.18 -13.36
N ILE A 94 -4.14 18.09 -12.38
CA ILE A 94 -3.41 16.84 -12.11
C ILE A 94 -4.32 15.95 -11.28
N ASP A 95 -4.63 14.77 -11.79
CA ASP A 95 -5.37 13.75 -11.04
C ASP A 95 -4.42 13.07 -10.04
N ILE A 96 -4.57 13.41 -8.76
CA ILE A 96 -3.82 12.81 -7.66
C ILE A 96 -4.70 11.76 -6.99
N THR A 97 -4.51 10.49 -7.31
CA THR A 97 -5.38 9.42 -6.83
C THR A 97 -4.66 8.37 -5.99
N LYS A 98 -3.33 8.29 -6.05
CA LYS A 98 -2.57 7.32 -5.27
C LYS A 98 -2.56 7.74 -3.80
N PRO A 99 -3.17 6.99 -2.87
CA PRO A 99 -3.03 7.26 -1.45
C PRO A 99 -1.58 6.97 -1.02
N GLU A 100 -1.07 7.80 -0.11
CA GLU A 100 0.27 7.71 0.46
C GLU A 100 0.19 7.96 1.97
N GLY A 101 1.27 7.66 2.69
CA GLY A 101 1.37 7.83 4.14
C GLY A 101 1.33 6.50 4.88
N ILE A 102 1.73 6.50 6.16
CA ILE A 102 1.76 5.30 7.01
C ILE A 102 0.46 4.47 6.92
N PRO A 103 -0.76 5.06 6.93
CA PRO A 103 -1.99 4.26 6.80
C PRO A 103 -2.09 3.50 5.46
N SER A 104 -1.57 4.07 4.37
CA SER A 104 -1.53 3.43 3.05
C SER A 104 -0.55 2.26 3.05
N GLU A 105 0.67 2.48 3.54
CA GLU A 105 1.71 1.44 3.58
C GLU A 105 1.34 0.26 4.50
N LEU A 106 0.67 0.54 5.62
CA LEU A 106 0.10 -0.51 6.48
C LEU A 106 -1.00 -1.29 5.76
N ALA A 107 -1.79 -0.65 4.89
CA ALA A 107 -2.77 -1.34 4.07
C ALA A 107 -2.08 -2.23 3.02
N ASP A 108 -0.99 -1.76 2.40
CA ASP A 108 -0.23 -2.55 1.44
C ASP A 108 0.39 -3.80 2.07
N ILE A 109 0.91 -3.71 3.31
CA ILE A 109 1.34 -4.91 4.07
C ILE A 109 0.21 -5.94 4.17
N VAL A 110 -1.00 -5.49 4.54
CA VAL A 110 -2.17 -6.38 4.69
C VAL A 110 -2.56 -6.98 3.33
N ILE A 111 -2.55 -6.17 2.27
CA ILE A 111 -2.87 -6.62 0.91
C ILE A 111 -1.85 -7.66 0.42
N ARG A 112 -0.55 -7.47 0.66
CA ARG A 112 0.48 -8.47 0.33
C ARG A 112 0.24 -9.80 1.05
N VAL A 113 -0.07 -9.75 2.34
CA VAL A 113 -0.41 -10.96 3.12
C VAL A 113 -1.65 -11.65 2.55
N MET A 114 -2.68 -10.87 2.21
CA MET A 114 -3.92 -11.40 1.63
C MET A 114 -3.69 -12.04 0.26
N ASP A 115 -2.87 -11.45 -0.61
CA ASP A 115 -2.53 -12.03 -1.92
C ASP A 115 -1.80 -13.36 -1.77
N ILE A 116 -0.81 -13.44 -0.88
CA ILE A 116 -0.09 -14.69 -0.54
C ILE A 116 -1.09 -15.75 -0.05
N CYS A 117 -2.03 -15.36 0.81
CA CYS A 117 -3.04 -16.27 1.32
C CYS A 117 -3.99 -16.76 0.20
N GLY A 118 -4.39 -15.86 -0.71
CA GLY A 118 -5.20 -16.21 -1.87
C GLY A 118 -4.50 -17.19 -2.80
N TYR A 119 -3.21 -16.97 -3.06
CA TYR A 119 -2.38 -17.85 -3.89
C TYR A 119 -2.18 -19.24 -3.29
N HIS A 120 -1.91 -19.32 -1.98
CA HIS A 120 -1.66 -20.59 -1.28
C HIS A 120 -2.93 -21.28 -0.74
N GLY A 121 -4.11 -20.67 -0.88
CA GLY A 121 -5.36 -21.19 -0.32
C GLY A 121 -5.38 -21.20 1.21
N ILE A 122 -4.71 -20.25 1.85
CA ILE A 122 -4.66 -20.13 3.31
C ILE A 122 -5.94 -19.45 3.82
N ASP A 123 -6.63 -20.10 4.75
CA ASP A 123 -7.75 -19.51 5.49
C ASP A 123 -7.22 -18.57 6.60
N LEU A 124 -6.92 -17.33 6.21
CA LEU A 124 -6.39 -16.31 7.11
C LEU A 124 -7.42 -15.92 8.19
N GLU A 125 -8.71 -15.95 7.89
CA GLU A 125 -9.77 -15.59 8.83
C GLU A 125 -9.84 -16.59 9.97
N ALA A 126 -9.83 -17.89 9.66
CA ALA A 126 -9.73 -18.95 10.66
C ALA A 126 -8.42 -18.88 11.45
N ALA A 127 -7.28 -18.67 10.78
CA ALA A 127 -5.98 -18.58 11.43
C ALA A 127 -5.89 -17.40 12.41
N ILE A 128 -6.47 -16.25 12.06
CA ILE A 128 -6.57 -15.09 12.96
C ILE A 128 -7.46 -15.43 14.16
N ALA A 129 -8.65 -16.01 13.93
CA ALA A 129 -9.58 -16.34 15.00
C ALA A 129 -8.97 -17.32 16.01
N GLU A 130 -8.33 -18.39 15.52
CA GLU A 130 -7.61 -19.36 16.35
C GLU A 130 -6.49 -18.69 17.13
N LYS A 131 -5.67 -17.87 16.46
CA LYS A 131 -4.53 -17.20 17.09
C LYS A 131 -4.97 -16.20 18.16
N MET A 132 -6.06 -15.47 17.93
CA MET A 132 -6.64 -14.54 18.89
C MET A 132 -7.13 -15.26 20.14
N GLU A 133 -7.82 -16.40 19.99
CA GLU A 133 -8.28 -17.20 21.13
C GLU A 133 -7.09 -17.73 21.94
N TYR A 134 -6.08 -18.28 21.27
CA TYR A 134 -4.85 -18.69 21.94
C TYR A 134 -4.15 -17.51 22.64
N ASN A 135 -4.08 -16.32 22.02
CA ASN A 135 -3.45 -15.16 22.62
C ASN A 135 -4.15 -14.68 23.90
N ARG A 136 -5.48 -14.88 24.03
CA ARG A 136 -6.24 -14.60 25.27
C ARG A 136 -5.79 -15.46 26.45
N THR A 137 -5.29 -16.66 26.18
CA THR A 137 -4.79 -17.57 27.21
C THR A 137 -3.41 -17.16 27.76
N ARG A 138 -2.70 -16.21 27.11
CA ARG A 138 -1.34 -15.84 27.50
C ARG A 138 -1.33 -15.05 28.81
N PRO A 139 -0.38 -15.32 29.72
CA PRO A 139 -0.16 -14.45 30.87
C PRO A 139 0.28 -13.06 30.41
N MET A 140 -0.05 -12.05 31.22
CA MET A 140 0.35 -10.67 30.96
C MET A 140 1.87 -10.59 30.72
N ARG A 141 2.29 -10.10 29.55
CA ARG A 141 3.70 -9.96 29.13
C ARG A 141 4.49 -11.28 29.13
N HIS A 142 3.93 -12.32 28.49
CA HIS A 142 4.66 -13.55 28.23
C HIS A 142 6.00 -13.28 27.52
N GLY A 143 7.11 -13.74 28.10
CA GLY A 143 8.46 -13.62 27.52
C GLY A 143 9.28 -12.42 28.00
N GLY A 144 8.81 -11.62 28.97
CA GLY A 144 9.65 -10.62 29.67
C GLY A 144 10.25 -9.50 28.81
N LYS A 145 9.77 -9.32 27.57
CA LYS A 145 10.25 -8.26 26.67
C LYS A 145 9.92 -6.89 27.28
N LYS A 146 10.97 -6.14 27.64
CA LYS A 146 10.88 -4.70 27.93
C LYS A 146 10.81 -3.95 26.60
N LEU A 147 10.02 -2.88 26.57
CA LEU A 147 9.93 -1.93 25.45
C LEU A 147 11.32 -1.38 25.12
#